data_AF-A0ABD2PFR4-F1
#
_entry.id   AF-A0ABD2PFR4-F1
#
_cell.length_a   1.000
_cell.length_b   1.000
_cell.length_c   1.000
_cell.angle_alpha   90.00
_cell.angle_beta   90.00
_cell.angle_gamma   90.00
#
_symmetry.space_group_name_H-M   'P 1'
#
loop_
_entity.id
_entity.type
_entity.pdbx_description
1 polymer ?
#
loop_
_entity_poly.entity_id
_entity_poly.type
_entity_poly.pdbx_seq_one_letter_code
_entity_poly.pdbx_strand_id
1 'polypeptide(L)'
;MFDFVPNNRHLREVSIFFFHSKKTAAEAHRELQKVYGDAALRPSREGRPKIFEDAELEVLLDEDPCQTKVEFASVLGFTREAISKRLHALGMIQKQETWVPYDLKPRDVERRFFECEQLLQRQKRKGFLHRNG
;
A
#
# COMPACT_ATOMS: atom_id res chain seq x y z
N MET A 1 44.70 5.70 6.75
CA MET A 1 43.78 6.79 6.37
C MET A 1 42.39 6.17 6.40
N PHE A 2 41.45 6.73 7.16
CA PHE A 2 40.18 6.06 7.43
C PHE A 2 39.28 6.12 6.19
N ASP A 3 38.90 4.95 5.67
CA ASP A 3 37.98 4.80 4.53
C ASP A 3 36.53 5.05 4.97
N PHE A 4 36.26 6.20 5.58
CA PHE A 4 34.93 6.55 6.04
C PHE A 4 34.04 6.87 4.83
N VAL A 5 33.10 5.97 4.56
CA VAL A 5 32.07 6.17 3.53
C VAL A 5 30.83 6.78 4.20
N PRO A 6 30.52 8.06 3.92
CA PRO A 6 29.36 8.72 4.54
C PRO A 6 28.05 8.11 4.01
N ASN A 7 27.10 7.86 4.91
CA ASN A 7 25.75 7.45 4.53
C ASN A 7 24.85 8.67 4.27
N ASN A 8 23.67 8.44 3.69
CA ASN A 8 22.72 9.53 3.34
C ASN A 8 22.28 10.36 4.55
N ARG A 9 22.21 9.76 5.74
CA ARG A 9 21.84 10.46 6.97
C ARG A 9 22.93 11.46 7.39
N HIS A 10 24.18 11.01 7.39
CA HIS A 10 25.36 11.84 7.69
C HIS A 10 25.44 13.04 6.75
N LEU A 11 25.28 12.83 5.45
CA LEU A 11 25.29 13.91 4.46
C LEU A 11 24.14 14.91 4.67
N ARG A 12 22.96 14.45 5.08
CA ARG A 12 21.82 15.32 5.42
C ARG A 12 22.12 16.18 6.65
N GLU A 13 22.72 15.61 7.68
CA GLU A 13 23.10 16.32 8.91
C GLU A 13 24.15 17.41 8.61
N VAL A 14 25.18 17.09 7.82
CA VAL A 14 26.19 18.08 7.39
C VAL A 14 25.58 19.17 6.50
N SER A 15 24.64 18.81 5.63
CA SER A 15 23.92 19.78 4.79
C SER A 15 23.08 20.76 5.64
N ILE A 16 22.39 20.26 6.66
CA ILE A 16 21.64 21.09 7.62
C ILE A 16 22.60 22.01 8.39
N PHE A 17 23.76 21.50 8.81
CA PHE A 17 24.79 22.29 9.46
C PHE A 17 25.29 23.44 8.57
N PHE A 18 25.54 23.19 7.29
CA PHE A 18 25.94 24.24 6.34
C PHE A 18 24.83 25.28 6.10
N PHE A 19 23.57 24.85 6.04
CA PHE A 19 22.43 25.75 5.96
C PHE A 19 22.32 26.68 7.18
N HIS A 20 22.44 26.14 8.39
CA HIS A 20 22.46 26.95 9.62
C HIS A 20 23.68 27.86 9.70
N SER A 21 24.79 27.44 9.10
CA SER A 21 26.02 28.23 8.97
C SER A 21 25.97 29.28 7.85
N LYS A 22 24.79 29.52 7.25
CA LYS A 22 24.54 30.51 6.17
C LYS A 22 25.37 30.28 4.89
N LYS A 23 25.89 29.07 4.68
CA LYS A 23 26.55 28.73 3.41
C LYS A 23 25.52 28.60 2.30
N THR A 24 25.90 29.00 1.11
CA THR A 24 25.12 28.74 -0.09
C THR A 24 25.17 27.25 -0.45
N ALA A 25 24.17 26.76 -1.20
CA ALA A 25 24.14 25.37 -1.66
C ALA A 25 25.39 25.01 -2.49
N ALA A 26 25.92 25.94 -3.28
CA ALA A 26 27.11 25.74 -4.10
C ALA A 26 28.39 25.60 -3.24
N GLU A 27 28.54 26.40 -2.19
CA GLU A 27 29.68 26.30 -1.26
C GLU A 27 29.62 24.99 -0.46
N ALA A 28 28.44 24.64 0.05
CA ALA A 28 28.21 23.38 0.74
C ALA A 28 28.54 22.18 -0.15
N HIS A 29 28.11 22.21 -1.42
CA HIS A 29 28.39 21.15 -2.39
C HIS A 29 29.89 21.01 -2.67
N ARG A 30 30.61 22.11 -2.90
CA ARG A 30 32.07 22.10 -3.09
C ARG A 30 32.81 21.50 -1.90
N GLU A 31 32.42 21.86 -0.68
CA GLU A 31 33.03 21.34 0.54
C GLU A 31 32.74 19.85 0.74
N LEU A 32 31.51 19.42 0.51
CA LEU A 32 31.16 17.99 0.58
C LEU A 32 31.94 17.17 -0.45
N GLN A 33 32.05 17.66 -1.69
CA GLN A 33 32.81 16.97 -2.74
C GLN A 33 34.31 16.92 -2.42
N LYS A 34 34.85 17.98 -1.80
CA LYS A 34 36.25 18.05 -1.37
C LYS A 34 36.57 17.07 -0.23
N VAL A 35 35.66 16.94 0.75
CA VAL A 35 35.88 16.12 1.96
C VAL A 35 35.56 14.65 1.70
N TYR A 36 34.49 14.35 0.96
CA TYR A 36 33.96 12.99 0.79
C TYR A 36 34.11 12.42 -0.63
N GLY A 37 34.57 13.24 -1.58
CA GLY A 37 34.71 12.84 -2.99
C GLY A 37 33.38 12.83 -3.75
N ASP A 38 33.50 12.76 -5.08
CA ASP A 38 32.36 12.80 -6.01
C ASP A 38 31.38 11.61 -5.85
N ALA A 39 31.92 10.44 -5.48
CA ALA A 39 31.14 9.22 -5.32
C ALA A 39 30.12 9.29 -4.16
N ALA A 40 30.39 10.11 -3.13
CA ALA A 40 29.53 10.25 -1.95
C ALA A 40 28.27 11.09 -2.22
N LEU A 41 28.30 11.95 -3.24
CA LEU A 41 27.18 12.83 -3.60
C LEU A 41 26.37 12.32 -4.79
N ARG A 42 26.67 11.12 -5.29
CA ARG A 42 25.89 10.51 -6.37
C ARG A 42 24.47 10.26 -5.86
N PRO A 43 23.43 10.73 -6.58
CA PRO A 43 22.07 10.41 -6.23
C PRO A 43 21.94 8.88 -6.16
N SER A 44 21.20 8.40 -5.16
CA SER A 44 20.84 6.99 -5.08
C SER A 44 20.25 6.62 -6.43
N ARG A 45 20.93 5.71 -7.14
CA ARG A 45 20.47 5.24 -8.45
C ARG A 45 19.01 4.87 -8.32
N GLU A 46 18.17 5.49 -9.14
CA GLU A 46 16.76 5.13 -9.24
C GLU A 46 16.70 3.61 -9.32
N GLY A 47 15.92 3.02 -8.41
CA GLY A 47 15.85 1.57 -8.29
C GLY A 47 15.49 0.92 -9.61
N ARG A 48 15.72 -0.40 -9.71
CA ARG A 48 15.38 -1.19 -10.89
C ARG A 48 13.99 -0.79 -11.42
N PRO A 49 13.84 -0.48 -12.72
CA PRO A 49 12.54 -0.15 -13.32
C PRO A 49 11.51 -1.20 -12.96
N LYS A 50 10.26 -0.78 -12.69
CA LYS A 50 9.16 -1.71 -12.47
C LYS A 50 8.91 -2.44 -13.79
N ILE A 51 9.16 -3.76 -13.81
CA ILE A 51 8.96 -4.63 -14.98
C ILE A 51 7.50 -5.09 -15.08
N PHE A 52 6.67 -4.74 -14.08
CA PHE A 52 5.34 -5.27 -13.86
C PHE A 52 4.33 -4.12 -13.75
N GLU A 53 3.29 -4.15 -14.58
CA GLU A 53 2.15 -3.23 -14.52
C GLU A 53 1.12 -3.73 -13.51
N ASP A 54 0.68 -2.84 -12.61
CA ASP A 54 -0.25 -3.23 -11.54
C ASP A 54 -1.67 -3.43 -12.05
N ALA A 55 -2.01 -2.72 -13.13
CA ALA A 55 -3.34 -2.77 -13.73
C ALA A 55 -3.73 -4.19 -14.15
N GLU A 56 -2.79 -4.96 -14.71
CA GLU A 56 -3.06 -6.35 -15.13
C GLU A 56 -3.34 -7.27 -13.94
N LEU A 57 -2.64 -7.06 -12.81
CA LEU A 57 -2.86 -7.82 -11.59
C LEU A 57 -4.18 -7.45 -10.92
N GLU A 58 -4.54 -6.16 -10.93
CA GLU A 58 -5.80 -5.65 -10.38
C GLU A 58 -7.00 -6.23 -11.14
N VAL A 59 -6.95 -6.26 -12.48
CA VAL A 59 -8.02 -6.85 -13.31
C VAL A 59 -8.27 -8.32 -12.93
N LEU A 60 -7.22 -9.13 -12.75
CA LEU A 60 -7.38 -10.54 -12.36
C LEU A 60 -7.95 -10.70 -10.94
N LEU A 61 -7.64 -9.77 -10.02
CA LEU A 61 -8.18 -9.77 -8.67
C LEU A 61 -9.67 -9.40 -8.63
N ASP A 62 -10.12 -8.53 -9.53
CA ASP A 62 -11.53 -8.15 -9.67
C ASP A 62 -12.38 -9.30 -10.25
N GLU A 63 -11.79 -10.13 -11.11
CA GLU A 63 -12.44 -11.31 -11.69
C GLU A 63 -12.61 -12.45 -10.67
N ASP A 64 -11.53 -12.81 -9.96
CA ASP A 64 -11.56 -13.84 -8.92
C ASP A 64 -10.59 -13.49 -7.77
N PRO A 65 -11.10 -12.98 -6.64
CA PRO A 65 -10.27 -12.60 -5.51
C PRO A 65 -9.67 -13.80 -4.75
N CYS A 66 -10.08 -15.03 -5.08
CA CYS A 66 -9.62 -16.25 -4.40
C CYS A 66 -8.46 -16.96 -5.11
N GLN A 67 -7.97 -16.41 -6.24
CA GLN A 67 -6.85 -16.98 -6.98
C GLN A 67 -5.56 -17.07 -6.15
N THR A 68 -4.78 -18.09 -6.46
CA THR A 68 -3.50 -18.35 -5.83
C THR A 68 -2.37 -17.58 -6.50
N LYS A 69 -1.30 -17.31 -5.73
CA LYS A 69 -0.06 -16.70 -6.25
C LYS A 69 0.58 -17.48 -7.40
N VAL A 70 0.31 -18.78 -7.49
CA VAL A 70 0.83 -19.66 -8.55
C VAL A 70 0.03 -19.50 -9.84
N GLU A 71 -1.28 -19.36 -9.75
CA GLU A 71 -2.15 -19.08 -10.90
C GLU A 71 -1.81 -17.72 -11.49
N PHE A 72 -1.72 -16.67 -10.66
CA PHE A 72 -1.26 -15.35 -11.12
C PHE A 72 0.11 -15.39 -11.81
N ALA A 73 1.05 -16.14 -11.23
CA ALA A 73 2.38 -16.32 -11.82
C ALA A 73 2.33 -17.00 -13.20
N SER A 74 1.43 -17.98 -13.35
CA SER A 74 1.26 -18.73 -14.59
C SER A 74 0.60 -17.89 -15.68
N VAL A 75 -0.44 -17.13 -15.33
CA VAL A 75 -1.19 -16.26 -16.26
C VAL A 75 -0.33 -15.08 -16.72
N LEU A 76 0.35 -14.41 -15.78
CA LEU A 76 1.12 -13.21 -16.08
C LEU A 76 2.57 -13.51 -16.51
N GLY A 77 3.02 -14.76 -16.41
CA GLY A 77 4.38 -15.17 -16.78
C GLY A 77 5.47 -14.68 -15.82
N PHE A 78 5.11 -14.30 -14.59
CA PHE A 78 6.06 -13.85 -13.57
C PHE A 78 6.35 -14.93 -12.53
N THR A 79 7.47 -14.81 -11.83
CA THR A 79 7.75 -15.67 -10.68
C THR A 79 6.72 -15.45 -9.57
N ARG A 80 6.33 -16.51 -8.86
CA ARG A 80 5.45 -16.46 -7.68
C ARG A 80 5.91 -15.43 -6.64
N GLU A 81 7.22 -15.28 -6.47
CA GLU A 81 7.84 -14.33 -5.54
C GLU A 81 7.63 -12.87 -5.97
N ALA A 82 7.65 -12.60 -7.28
CA ALA A 82 7.35 -11.28 -7.82
C ALA A 82 5.90 -10.90 -7.57
N ILE A 83 4.95 -11.81 -7.83
CA ILE A 83 3.53 -11.63 -7.52
C ILE A 83 3.35 -11.39 -6.02
N SER A 84 3.97 -12.20 -5.16
CA SER A 84 3.85 -12.04 -3.71
C SER A 84 4.36 -10.69 -3.21
N LYS A 85 5.50 -10.21 -3.73
CA LYS A 85 6.04 -8.89 -3.38
C LYS A 85 5.10 -7.78 -3.85
N ARG A 86 4.48 -7.95 -5.01
CA ARG A 86 3.58 -6.94 -5.57
C ARG A 86 2.26 -6.84 -4.85
N LEU A 87 1.61 -7.97 -4.57
CA LEU A 87 0.40 -8.00 -3.75
C LEU A 87 0.62 -7.29 -2.41
N HIS A 88 1.78 -7.51 -1.77
CA HIS A 88 2.14 -6.80 -0.55
C HIS A 88 2.34 -5.28 -0.77
N ALA A 89 2.96 -4.87 -1.89
CA ALA A 89 3.13 -3.45 -2.22
C ALA A 89 1.80 -2.74 -2.52
N LEU A 90 0.81 -3.47 -3.05
CA LEU A 90 -0.57 -3.00 -3.25
C LEU A 90 -1.40 -2.97 -1.95
N GLY A 91 -0.88 -3.53 -0.85
CA GLY A 91 -1.61 -3.63 0.42
C GLY A 91 -2.65 -4.75 0.44
N MET A 92 -2.58 -5.71 -0.49
CA MET A 92 -3.47 -6.86 -0.52
C MET A 92 -3.12 -7.85 0.59
N ILE A 93 -4.14 -8.33 1.28
CA ILE A 93 -4.03 -9.30 2.38
C ILE A 93 -4.96 -10.47 2.08
N GLN A 94 -4.45 -11.69 2.19
CA GLN A 94 -5.27 -12.88 2.04
C GLN A 94 -6.15 -13.05 3.28
N LYS A 95 -7.46 -13.08 3.08
CA LYS A 95 -8.45 -13.38 4.11
C LYS A 95 -9.16 -14.67 3.74
N GLN A 96 -9.50 -15.45 4.75
CA GLN A 96 -10.39 -16.60 4.54
C GLN A 96 -11.82 -16.09 4.32
N GLU A 97 -12.59 -16.88 3.58
CA GLU A 97 -14.00 -16.60 3.36
C GLU A 97 -14.79 -16.62 4.68
N THR A 98 -15.87 -15.86 4.71
CA THR A 98 -16.77 -15.85 5.87
C THR A 98 -17.67 -17.08 5.83
N TRP A 99 -17.66 -17.87 6.89
CA TRP A 99 -18.60 -18.99 7.00
C TRP A 99 -20.03 -18.46 7.19
N VAL A 100 -20.95 -18.89 6.31
CA VAL A 100 -22.38 -18.57 6.38
C VAL A 100 -23.15 -19.85 6.69
N PRO A 101 -24.14 -19.83 7.62
CA PRO A 101 -24.83 -21.05 8.06
C PRO A 101 -25.55 -21.87 6.98
N TYR A 102 -26.02 -21.24 5.91
CA TYR A 102 -26.73 -21.89 4.81
C TYR A 102 -26.79 -20.98 3.59
N ASP A 103 -26.90 -21.62 2.41
CA ASP A 103 -27.10 -20.93 1.14
C ASP A 103 -28.55 -20.47 1.00
N LEU A 104 -28.73 -19.15 0.99
CA LEU A 104 -30.04 -18.54 0.81
C LEU A 104 -30.46 -18.57 -0.66
N LYS A 105 -31.69 -19.02 -0.93
CA LYS A 105 -32.29 -18.88 -2.26
C LYS A 105 -32.66 -17.42 -2.52
N PRO A 106 -32.69 -16.96 -3.79
CA PRO A 106 -33.04 -15.57 -4.11
C PRO A 106 -34.34 -15.07 -3.43
N ARG A 107 -35.38 -15.91 -3.41
CA ARG A 107 -36.66 -15.61 -2.73
C ARG A 107 -36.49 -15.35 -1.22
N ASP A 108 -35.61 -16.10 -0.56
CA ASP A 108 -35.35 -15.96 0.87
C ASP A 108 -34.52 -14.71 1.16
N VAL A 109 -33.59 -14.35 0.26
CA VAL A 109 -32.85 -13.08 0.31
C VAL A 109 -33.81 -11.90 0.22
N GLU A 110 -34.69 -11.89 -0.78
CA GLU A 110 -35.69 -10.82 -0.97
C GLU A 110 -36.62 -10.68 0.24
N ARG A 111 -37.15 -11.79 0.75
CA ARG A 111 -38.03 -11.78 1.93
C ARG A 111 -37.30 -11.17 3.14
N ARG A 112 -36.07 -11.62 3.41
CA ARG A 112 -35.26 -11.08 4.53
C ARG A 112 -34.97 -9.61 4.35
N PHE A 113 -34.59 -9.18 3.15
CA PHE A 113 -34.32 -7.77 2.85
C PHE A 113 -35.55 -6.91 3.13
N PHE A 114 -36.72 -7.31 2.60
CA PHE A 114 -37.98 -6.59 2.79
C PHE A 114 -38.38 -6.51 4.27
N GLU A 115 -38.33 -7.62 5.01
CA GLU A 115 -38.65 -7.64 6.43
C GLU A 115 -37.72 -6.70 7.23
N CYS A 116 -36.41 -6.76 6.97
CA CYS A 116 -35.44 -5.87 7.60
C CYS A 116 -35.70 -4.39 7.29
N GLU A 117 -36.01 -4.06 6.03
CA GLU A 117 -36.35 -2.71 5.62
C GLU A 117 -37.58 -2.19 6.38
N GLN A 118 -38.66 -2.98 6.42
CA GLN A 118 -39.91 -2.60 7.10
C GLN A 118 -39.69 -2.39 8.61
N LEU A 119 -38.89 -3.24 9.25
CA LEU A 119 -38.52 -3.10 10.67
C LEU A 119 -37.69 -1.84 10.90
N LEU A 120 -36.72 -1.55 10.04
CA LEU A 120 -35.90 -0.35 10.12
C LEU A 120 -36.74 0.92 9.97
N GLN A 121 -37.69 0.93 9.03
CA GLN A 121 -38.62 2.05 8.86
C GLN A 121 -39.49 2.27 10.10
N ARG A 122 -40.01 1.18 10.69
CA ARG A 122 -40.77 1.25 11.94
C ARG A 122 -39.93 1.80 13.10
N GLN A 123 -38.67 1.36 13.22
CA GLN A 123 -37.75 1.87 14.24
C GLN A 123 -37.50 3.36 14.09
N LYS A 124 -37.24 3.84 12.86
CA LYS A 124 -37.05 5.27 12.57
C LYS A 124 -38.30 6.10 12.86
N ARG A 125 -39.49 5.53 12.65
CA ARG A 125 -40.78 6.18 12.97
C ARG A 125 -41.09 6.21 14.47
N LYS A 126 -40.47 5.36 15.29
CA LYS A 126 -40.56 5.43 16.75
C LYS A 126 -39.69 6.58 17.28
N GLY A 127 -40.13 7.82 17.01
CA GLY A 127 -39.59 9.02 17.62
C GLY A 127 -40.11 9.26 19.04
N PHE A 128 -39.19 9.68 19.91
CA PHE A 128 -39.27 10.32 21.24
C PHE A 128 -40.25 9.80 22.32
N LEU A 129 -41.51 9.47 22.02
CA LEU A 129 -42.56 9.27 23.03
C LEU A 129 -42.79 7.82 23.50
N HIS A 130 -42.01 6.84 23.04
CA HIS A 130 -42.23 5.42 23.37
C HIS A 130 -41.15 4.80 24.29
N ARG A 131 -40.25 5.61 24.87
CA ARG A 131 -39.44 5.23 26.05
C ARG A 131 -39.99 6.01 27.25
N ASN A 132 -41.13 5.60 27.79
CA ASN A 132 -41.58 5.88 29.16
C ASN A 132 -42.90 5.14 29.34
N GLY A 133 -42.85 4.11 30.18
CA GLY A 133 -43.89 3.12 30.43
C GLY A 133 -43.22 1.90 31.03
#